data_AF-A0A2P5X3X5-F1
#
_entry.id   AF-A0A2P5X3X5-F1
#
_cell.length_a   1.000
_cell.length_b   1.000
_cell.length_c   1.000
_cell.angle_alpha   90.00
_cell.angle_beta   90.00
_cell.angle_gamma   90.00
#
_symmetry.space_group_name_H-M   'P 1'
#
loop_
_entity.id
_entity.type
_entity.pdbx_description
1 polymer ?
#
loop_
_entity_poly.entity_id
_entity_poly.type
_entity_poly.pdbx_seq_one_letter_code
_entity_poly.pdbx_strand_id
1 'polypeptide(L)'
;MLSAVICILLDSLIKSGIYSDYLQEHLAPSGYLKIPTDMSDYLKGCRFLPKLNNEINGMRNSTYKERLASLQNLVLIMFEDDTVLIPKETAWFSYFPDGAFEPVLPVQAAKLYKEDWIGLKTLDEAGKVKFVNVSGNHLQISTSDMKKYMVPYLEYQTPAPTGQTPTEASSYQWFSKVGHFFKDLIGLSEDQPLLHTVY
;
A
#
# COMPACT_ATOMS: atom_id res chain seq x y z
N MET A 1 16.87 11.97 -13.14
CA MET A 1 17.41 12.84 -12.07
C MET A 1 16.44 12.76 -10.92
N LEU A 2 16.85 12.25 -9.75
CA LEU A 2 15.97 12.25 -8.57
C LEU A 2 15.48 13.68 -8.29
N SER A 3 14.19 13.83 -8.00
CA SER A 3 13.67 15.09 -7.47
C SER A 3 14.44 15.45 -6.20
N ALA A 4 14.83 16.71 -6.05
CA ALA A 4 15.58 17.21 -4.89
C ALA A 4 14.89 16.85 -3.55
N VAL A 5 13.55 16.77 -3.54
CA VAL A 5 12.75 16.38 -2.38
C VAL A 5 12.99 14.93 -1.98
N ILE A 6 13.05 14.01 -2.96
CA ILE A 6 13.31 12.59 -2.71
C ILE A 6 14.73 12.42 -2.16
N CYS A 7 15.72 13.11 -2.72
CA CYS A 7 17.10 13.07 -2.21
C CYS A 7 17.21 13.51 -0.74
N ILE A 8 16.54 14.61 -0.36
CA ILE A 8 16.58 15.14 1.01
C ILE A 8 15.88 14.18 1.98
N LEU A 9 14.71 13.64 1.59
CA LEU A 9 13.97 12.67 2.40
C LEU A 9 14.78 11.39 2.60
N LEU A 10 15.44 10.88 1.56
CA LEU A 10 16.31 9.70 1.64
C LEU A 10 17.52 9.91 2.55
N ASP A 11 18.24 11.01 2.38
CA ASP A 11 19.40 11.33 3.23
C ASP A 11 18.98 11.41 4.71
N SER A 12 17.80 11.99 4.98
CA SER A 12 17.22 12.01 6.32
C SER A 12 16.88 10.61 6.87
N LEU A 13 16.26 9.74 6.06
CA LEU A 13 15.88 8.37 6.48
C LEU A 13 17.09 7.47 6.70
N ILE A 14 18.12 7.58 5.85
CA ILE A 14 19.36 6.82 6.01
C ILE A 14 20.09 7.29 7.27
N LYS A 15 20.25 8.61 7.45
CA LYS A 15 20.88 9.18 8.66
C LYS A 15 20.11 8.88 9.94
N SER A 16 18.80 8.70 9.88
CA SER A 16 18.00 8.32 11.05
C SER A 16 18.21 6.85 11.48
N GLY A 17 18.91 6.04 10.68
CA GLY A 17 19.05 4.61 10.93
C GLY A 17 17.69 3.92 10.91
N ILE A 18 16.91 4.13 9.84
CA ILE A 18 15.51 3.66 9.72
C ILE A 18 15.35 2.15 9.95
N TYR A 19 16.41 1.36 9.70
CA TYR A 19 16.47 -0.07 9.93
C TYR A 19 17.04 -0.49 11.29
N SER A 20 17.22 0.46 12.23
CA SER A 20 17.62 0.18 13.61
C SER A 20 16.50 -0.54 14.39
N ASP A 21 16.89 -1.36 15.37
CA ASP A 21 15.95 -2.11 16.22
C ASP A 21 14.90 -1.20 16.87
N TYR A 22 15.32 -0.05 17.39
CA TYR A 22 14.43 0.90 18.04
C TYR A 22 13.34 1.40 17.09
N LEU A 23 13.71 1.88 15.89
CA LEU A 23 12.73 2.40 14.94
C LEU A 23 11.82 1.30 14.38
N GLN A 24 12.36 0.11 14.10
CA GLN A 24 11.56 -1.03 13.64
C GLN A 24 10.53 -1.52 14.67
N GLU A 25 10.73 -1.24 15.96
CA GLU A 25 9.79 -1.57 17.04
C GLU A 25 8.79 -0.44 17.35
N HIS A 26 9.18 0.81 17.15
CA HIS A 26 8.43 1.97 17.65
C HIS A 26 7.84 2.87 16.56
N LEU A 27 8.25 2.70 15.29
CA LEU A 27 7.79 3.51 14.16
C LEU A 27 7.20 2.61 13.08
N ALA A 28 5.87 2.51 13.02
CA ALA A 28 5.18 1.62 12.08
C ALA A 28 5.60 1.80 10.60
N PRO A 29 5.78 3.04 10.07
CA PRO A 29 6.28 3.23 8.72
C PRO A 29 7.62 2.58 8.39
N SER A 30 8.52 2.47 9.38
CA SER A 30 9.84 1.88 9.18
C SER A 30 9.79 0.42 8.73
N GLY A 31 8.71 -0.31 9.06
CA GLY A 31 8.52 -1.70 8.69
C GLY A 31 8.23 -1.92 7.19
N TYR A 32 7.92 -0.86 6.43
CA TYR A 32 7.66 -0.95 4.99
C TYR A 32 8.39 0.09 4.15
N LEU A 33 9.36 0.81 4.74
CA LEU A 33 10.27 1.64 3.98
C LEU A 33 11.31 0.76 3.28
N LYS A 34 11.23 0.72 1.95
CA LYS A 34 12.23 0.09 1.07
C LYS A 34 13.05 1.20 0.43
N ILE A 35 14.37 1.15 0.56
CA ILE A 35 15.27 2.11 -0.07
C ILE A 35 16.04 1.38 -1.18
N PRO A 36 15.75 1.62 -2.47
CA PRO A 36 16.40 0.93 -3.59
C PRO A 36 17.92 0.97 -3.57
N THR A 37 18.52 2.08 -3.11
CA THR A 37 19.98 2.23 -3.03
C THR A 37 20.60 1.63 -1.76
N ASP A 38 19.79 1.12 -0.83
CA ASP A 38 20.22 0.56 0.45
C ASP A 38 19.58 -0.83 0.71
N MET A 39 19.58 -1.66 -0.33
CA MET A 39 18.95 -2.97 -0.29
C MET A 39 19.60 -3.94 0.71
N SER A 40 20.88 -3.77 1.03
CA SER A 40 21.57 -4.58 2.06
C SER A 40 20.90 -4.39 3.41
N ASP A 41 20.73 -3.14 3.83
CA ASP A 41 20.24 -2.84 5.17
C ASP A 41 18.72 -3.01 5.23
N TYR A 42 18.01 -2.77 4.13
CA TYR A 42 16.61 -3.17 3.97
C TYR A 42 16.42 -4.67 4.23
N LEU A 43 17.16 -5.54 3.53
CA LEU A 43 16.98 -7.00 3.65
C LEU A 43 17.41 -7.56 5.02
N LYS A 44 18.33 -6.88 5.72
CA LYS A 44 18.84 -7.31 7.04
C LYS A 44 18.04 -6.75 8.20
N GLY A 45 17.67 -5.47 8.14
CA GLY A 45 17.11 -4.73 9.27
C GLY A 45 15.61 -4.43 9.18
N CYS A 46 15.01 -4.40 7.98
CA CYS A 46 13.57 -4.21 7.86
C CYS A 46 12.81 -5.47 8.31
N ARG A 47 12.02 -5.38 9.38
CA ARG A 47 11.44 -6.56 10.06
C ARG A 47 10.17 -7.09 9.42
N PHE A 48 9.47 -6.28 8.63
CA PHE A 48 8.13 -6.61 8.15
C PHE A 48 8.09 -6.85 6.64
N LEU A 49 8.32 -5.83 5.81
CA LEU A 49 8.10 -5.94 4.36
C LEU A 49 8.93 -7.03 3.65
N PRO A 50 10.26 -7.18 3.84
CA PRO A 50 11.02 -8.21 3.11
C PRO A 50 10.64 -9.62 3.55
N LYS A 51 10.17 -9.80 4.79
CA LYS A 51 9.64 -11.06 5.28
C LYS A 51 8.28 -11.37 4.67
N LEU A 52 7.36 -10.41 4.64
CA LEU A 52 6.02 -10.59 4.06
C LEU A 52 6.08 -10.85 2.55
N ASN A 53 6.98 -10.15 1.85
CA ASN A 53 7.19 -10.28 0.41
C ASN A 53 8.05 -11.49 0.00
N ASN A 54 8.48 -12.33 0.94
CA ASN A 54 9.37 -13.47 0.67
C ASN A 54 10.67 -13.05 -0.07
N GLU A 55 11.20 -11.87 0.23
CA GLU A 55 12.42 -11.33 -0.41
C GLU A 55 13.70 -11.94 0.16
N ILE A 56 13.66 -12.47 1.38
CA ILE A 56 14.86 -13.01 2.03
C ILE A 56 15.15 -14.43 1.53
N ASN A 57 16.25 -14.58 0.81
CA ASN A 57 16.69 -15.86 0.24
C ASN A 57 16.86 -16.94 1.33
N GLY A 58 16.37 -18.15 1.06
CA GLY A 58 16.44 -19.27 2.00
C GLY A 58 15.40 -19.23 3.13
N MET A 59 14.65 -18.13 3.30
CA MET A 59 13.63 -17.98 4.35
C MET A 59 12.21 -17.76 3.79
N ARG A 60 11.98 -18.09 2.52
CA ARG A 60 10.67 -17.96 1.88
C ARG A 60 9.63 -18.86 2.56
N ASN A 61 8.47 -18.31 2.85
CA ASN A 61 7.37 -18.97 3.53
C ASN A 61 6.26 -19.35 2.54
N SER A 62 6.07 -20.66 2.29
CA SER A 62 5.05 -21.15 1.35
C SER A 62 3.63 -20.85 1.84
N THR A 63 3.39 -20.84 3.14
CA THR A 63 2.07 -20.53 3.71
C THR A 63 1.63 -19.10 3.37
N TYR A 64 2.55 -18.13 3.28
CA TYR A 64 2.20 -16.77 2.84
C TYR A 64 1.73 -16.76 1.39
N LYS A 65 2.44 -17.49 0.53
CA LYS A 65 2.07 -17.68 -0.88
C LYS A 65 0.70 -18.34 -1.02
N GLU A 66 0.51 -19.48 -0.35
CA GLU A 66 -0.73 -20.25 -0.41
C GLU A 66 -1.94 -19.42 0.04
N ARG A 67 -1.78 -18.60 1.09
CA ARG A 67 -2.85 -17.75 1.62
C ARG A 67 -3.18 -16.57 0.73
N LEU A 68 -2.20 -15.91 0.11
CA LEU A 68 -2.52 -14.83 -0.82
C LEU A 68 -3.15 -15.40 -2.10
N ALA A 69 -2.63 -16.51 -2.61
CA ALA A 69 -3.19 -17.19 -3.79
C ALA A 69 -4.61 -17.75 -3.57
N SER A 70 -5.02 -17.99 -2.31
CA SER A 70 -6.35 -18.50 -1.99
C SER A 70 -7.44 -17.42 -2.03
N LEU A 71 -7.08 -16.13 -2.15
CA LEU A 71 -8.04 -15.05 -2.28
C LEU A 71 -9.01 -15.32 -3.45
N GLN A 72 -10.26 -14.91 -3.27
CA GLN A 72 -11.26 -14.93 -4.33
C GLN A 72 -11.04 -13.78 -5.30
N ASN A 73 -10.74 -12.59 -4.78
CA ASN A 73 -10.41 -11.39 -5.55
C ASN A 73 -9.35 -10.57 -4.80
N LEU A 74 -8.44 -9.94 -5.55
CA LEU A 74 -7.52 -8.93 -5.06
C LEU A 74 -7.69 -7.66 -5.90
N VAL A 75 -8.35 -6.65 -5.36
CA VAL A 75 -8.59 -5.38 -6.06
C VAL A 75 -7.57 -4.37 -5.58
N LEU A 76 -6.71 -3.93 -6.50
CA LEU A 76 -5.62 -3.00 -6.25
C LEU A 76 -5.98 -1.66 -6.90
N ILE A 77 -6.27 -0.66 -6.08
CA ILE A 77 -6.67 0.68 -6.53
C ILE A 77 -5.47 1.62 -6.40
N MET A 78 -5.05 2.20 -7.52
CA MET A 78 -4.06 3.26 -7.58
C MET A 78 -4.76 4.60 -7.83
N PHE A 79 -4.25 5.65 -7.21
CA PHE A 79 -4.70 7.02 -7.40
C PHE A 79 -3.77 7.71 -8.40
N GLU A 80 -4.36 8.30 -9.44
CA GLU A 80 -3.62 8.89 -10.55
C GLU A 80 -2.71 10.05 -10.10
N ASP A 81 -3.18 10.83 -9.13
CA ASP A 81 -2.49 12.02 -8.63
C ASP A 81 -1.92 11.82 -7.22
N ASP A 82 -1.66 10.57 -6.81
CA ASP A 82 -1.13 10.26 -5.47
C ASP A 82 0.23 10.93 -5.23
N THR A 83 0.29 11.79 -4.21
CA THR A 83 1.53 12.47 -3.78
C THR A 83 2.12 11.89 -2.49
N VAL A 84 1.51 10.86 -1.91
CA VAL A 84 1.93 10.22 -0.65
C VAL A 84 2.75 8.96 -0.93
N LEU A 85 2.30 8.12 -1.86
CA LEU A 85 3.01 6.91 -2.27
C LEU A 85 4.15 7.24 -3.23
N ILE A 86 5.36 6.79 -2.91
CA ILE A 86 6.55 6.99 -3.74
C ILE A 86 7.20 5.62 -4.03
N PRO A 87 7.11 5.10 -5.26
CA PRO A 87 6.26 5.58 -6.36
C PRO A 87 4.77 5.23 -6.13
N LYS A 88 3.84 5.91 -6.80
CA LYS A 88 2.40 5.65 -6.65
C LYS A 88 2.01 4.24 -7.09
N GLU A 89 2.77 3.68 -8.03
CA GLU A 89 2.60 2.33 -8.55
C GLU A 89 2.90 1.22 -7.52
N THR A 90 3.39 1.57 -6.32
CA THR A 90 3.44 0.66 -5.16
C THR A 90 2.07 0.09 -4.82
N ALA A 91 0.98 0.84 -5.08
CA ALA A 91 -0.41 0.37 -4.96
C ALA A 91 -0.69 -0.87 -5.83
N TRP A 92 0.10 -1.08 -6.88
CA TRP A 92 0.02 -2.21 -7.81
C TRP A 92 1.23 -3.14 -7.71
N PHE A 93 1.91 -3.21 -6.55
CA PHE A 93 3.12 -4.01 -6.32
C PHE A 93 4.31 -3.67 -7.24
N SER A 94 4.23 -2.58 -8.00
CA SER A 94 5.29 -2.12 -8.87
C SER A 94 6.26 -1.24 -8.07
N TYR A 95 7.53 -1.25 -8.44
CA TYR A 95 8.55 -0.57 -7.66
C TYR A 95 9.78 -0.20 -8.50
N PHE A 96 10.70 0.55 -7.90
CA PHE A 96 11.98 0.85 -8.50
C PHE A 96 12.91 -0.39 -8.56
N PRO A 97 13.84 -0.45 -9.52
CA PRO A 97 14.89 -1.47 -9.52
C PRO A 97 15.86 -1.28 -8.35
N ASP A 98 16.48 -2.37 -7.91
CA ASP A 98 17.57 -2.29 -6.93
C ASP A 98 18.69 -1.36 -7.45
N GLY A 99 19.13 -0.43 -6.62
CA GLY A 99 20.19 0.54 -6.90
C GLY A 99 19.75 1.83 -7.59
N ALA A 100 18.48 2.00 -7.97
CA ALA A 100 18.01 3.23 -8.62
C ALA A 100 16.56 3.57 -8.25
N PHE A 101 16.17 4.84 -8.48
CA PHE A 101 14.80 5.33 -8.28
C PHE A 101 14.06 5.59 -9.60
N GLU A 102 14.61 5.13 -10.71
CA GLU A 102 14.01 5.23 -12.04
C GLU A 102 14.62 4.17 -12.98
N PRO A 103 13.86 3.69 -13.98
CA PRO A 103 12.41 3.86 -14.13
C PRO A 103 11.63 2.99 -13.12
N VAL A 104 10.34 3.29 -12.92
CA VAL A 104 9.43 2.38 -12.20
C VAL A 104 9.25 1.12 -13.04
N LEU A 105 9.43 -0.06 -12.42
CA LEU A 105 9.23 -1.35 -13.08
C LEU A 105 7.85 -1.89 -12.76
N PRO A 106 7.10 -2.37 -13.78
CA PRO A 106 5.83 -3.04 -13.55
C PRO A 106 6.08 -4.32 -12.75
N VAL A 107 5.12 -4.71 -11.91
CA VAL A 107 5.22 -5.89 -11.05
C VAL A 107 5.60 -7.16 -11.82
N GLN A 108 5.14 -7.32 -13.07
CA GLN A 108 5.45 -8.46 -13.93
C GLN A 108 6.94 -8.57 -14.29
N ALA A 109 7.70 -7.48 -14.19
CA ALA A 109 9.15 -7.48 -14.38
C ALA A 109 9.92 -7.91 -13.12
N ALA A 110 9.31 -7.84 -11.94
CA ALA A 110 9.94 -8.17 -10.67
C ALA A 110 10.08 -9.69 -10.46
N LYS A 111 11.15 -10.10 -9.75
CA LYS A 111 11.37 -11.52 -9.40
C LYS A 111 10.22 -12.07 -8.54
N LEU A 112 9.69 -11.26 -7.62
CA LEU A 112 8.53 -11.58 -6.79
C LEU A 112 7.35 -12.12 -7.61
N TYR A 113 7.09 -11.54 -8.79
CA TYR A 113 6.05 -12.00 -9.70
C TYR A 113 6.53 -13.17 -10.56
N LYS A 114 7.68 -13.04 -11.24
CA LYS A 114 8.18 -14.06 -12.19
C LYS A 114 8.36 -15.44 -11.57
N GLU A 115 8.91 -15.47 -10.35
CA GLU A 115 9.11 -16.67 -9.55
C GLU A 115 7.94 -16.93 -8.57
N ASP A 116 6.91 -16.09 -8.61
CA ASP A 116 5.67 -16.23 -7.84
C ASP A 116 5.91 -16.42 -6.33
N TRP A 117 6.73 -15.55 -5.74
CA TRP A 117 7.18 -15.65 -4.33
C TRP A 117 6.04 -15.59 -3.33
N ILE A 118 5.00 -14.81 -3.64
CA ILE A 118 3.85 -14.61 -2.77
C ILE A 118 2.55 -15.14 -3.38
N GLY A 119 2.57 -15.80 -4.54
CA GLY A 119 1.34 -16.28 -5.19
C GLY A 119 0.60 -15.24 -6.02
N LEU A 120 1.15 -14.03 -6.18
CA LEU A 120 0.54 -12.95 -6.95
C LEU A 120 0.38 -13.31 -8.43
N LYS A 121 1.38 -13.95 -9.05
CA LYS A 121 1.29 -14.37 -10.45
C LYS A 121 0.22 -15.45 -10.61
N THR A 122 0.17 -16.41 -9.69
CA THR A 122 -0.88 -17.44 -9.69
C THR A 122 -2.27 -16.81 -9.59
N LEU A 123 -2.44 -15.81 -8.72
CA LEU A 123 -3.71 -15.11 -8.54
C LEU A 123 -4.10 -14.25 -9.76
N ASP A 124 -3.12 -13.59 -10.37
CA ASP A 124 -3.30 -12.76 -11.57
C ASP A 124 -3.66 -13.60 -12.80
N GLU A 125 -2.93 -14.68 -13.06
CA GLU A 125 -3.21 -15.61 -14.17
C GLU A 125 -4.57 -16.32 -14.01
N ALA A 126 -5.04 -16.50 -12.77
CA ALA A 126 -6.40 -16.97 -12.49
C ALA A 126 -7.49 -15.90 -12.71
N GLY A 127 -7.12 -14.68 -13.14
CA GLY A 127 -8.04 -13.57 -13.41
C GLY A 127 -8.60 -12.91 -12.14
N LYS A 128 -8.05 -13.19 -10.97
CA LYS A 128 -8.56 -12.73 -9.67
C LYS A 128 -7.96 -11.41 -9.19
N VAL A 129 -6.89 -10.94 -9.81
CA VAL A 129 -6.31 -9.62 -9.54
C VAL A 129 -6.96 -8.58 -10.44
N LYS A 130 -7.32 -7.43 -9.89
CA LYS A 130 -7.87 -6.28 -10.62
C LYS A 130 -7.01 -5.05 -10.35
N PHE A 131 -6.35 -4.56 -11.39
CA PHE A 131 -5.60 -3.31 -11.36
C PHE A 131 -6.53 -2.17 -11.79
N VAL A 132 -6.90 -1.32 -10.84
CA VAL A 132 -7.83 -0.20 -11.03
C VAL A 132 -7.09 1.11 -10.81
N ASN A 133 -7.20 2.04 -11.75
CA ASN A 133 -6.69 3.40 -11.61
C ASN A 133 -7.88 4.35 -11.53
N VAL A 134 -7.86 5.26 -10.55
CA VAL A 134 -8.90 6.27 -10.35
C VAL A 134 -8.25 7.65 -10.24
N SER A 135 -8.96 8.68 -10.67
CA SER A 135 -8.48 10.06 -10.55
C SER A 135 -8.57 10.55 -9.09
N GLY A 136 -7.73 11.52 -8.73
CA GLY A 136 -7.65 12.08 -7.38
C GLY A 136 -6.33 11.76 -6.69
N ASN A 137 -6.09 12.48 -5.58
CA ASN A 137 -4.92 12.27 -4.72
C ASN A 137 -5.19 11.10 -3.73
N HIS A 138 -4.26 10.85 -2.82
CA HIS A 138 -4.27 9.76 -1.85
C HIS A 138 -5.61 9.63 -1.11
N LEU A 139 -6.28 8.49 -1.29
CA LEU A 139 -7.60 8.17 -0.72
C LEU A 139 -8.77 9.05 -1.21
N GLN A 140 -8.54 9.94 -2.16
CA GLN A 140 -9.56 10.79 -2.77
C GLN A 140 -10.29 10.02 -3.87
N ILE A 141 -11.16 9.09 -3.49
CA ILE A 141 -11.97 8.29 -4.42
C ILE A 141 -13.39 8.84 -4.55
N SER A 142 -13.91 8.91 -5.78
CA SER A 142 -15.30 9.34 -6.02
C SER A 142 -16.30 8.27 -5.56
N THR A 143 -17.52 8.69 -5.18
CA THR A 143 -18.59 7.73 -4.85
C THR A 143 -18.96 6.84 -6.04
N SER A 144 -18.87 7.36 -7.27
CA SER A 144 -19.08 6.58 -8.49
C SER A 144 -18.03 5.48 -8.65
N ASP A 145 -16.76 5.78 -8.38
CA ASP A 145 -15.68 4.79 -8.48
C ASP A 145 -15.77 3.74 -7.36
N MET A 146 -16.12 4.14 -6.13
CA MET A 146 -16.39 3.17 -5.06
C MET A 146 -17.52 2.22 -5.43
N LYS A 147 -18.63 2.74 -5.96
CA LYS A 147 -19.76 1.91 -6.43
C LYS A 147 -19.36 0.97 -7.56
N LYS A 148 -18.46 1.40 -8.44
CA LYS A 148 -18.03 0.61 -9.59
C LYS A 148 -16.99 -0.46 -9.24
N TYR A 149 -16.02 -0.13 -8.40
CA TYR A 149 -14.83 -0.96 -8.20
C TYR A 149 -14.76 -1.66 -6.84
N MET A 150 -15.56 -1.25 -5.85
CA MET A 150 -15.56 -1.84 -4.51
C MET A 150 -16.84 -2.62 -4.22
N VAL A 151 -18.01 -1.98 -4.42
CA VAL A 151 -19.32 -2.56 -4.05
C VAL A 151 -19.57 -3.96 -4.61
N PRO A 152 -19.25 -4.28 -5.89
CA PRO A 152 -19.48 -5.62 -6.44
C PRO A 152 -18.78 -6.77 -5.69
N TYR A 153 -17.74 -6.46 -4.89
CA TYR A 153 -16.99 -7.43 -4.09
C TYR A 153 -17.45 -7.50 -2.63
N LEU A 154 -18.33 -6.58 -2.20
CA LEU A 154 -18.86 -6.50 -0.84
C LEU A 154 -20.31 -6.97 -0.75
N GLU A 155 -21.02 -7.00 -1.87
CA GLU A 155 -22.35 -7.59 -1.94
C GLU A 155 -22.27 -9.08 -1.58
N TYR A 156 -23.09 -9.50 -0.63
CA TYR A 156 -23.23 -10.90 -0.30
C TYR A 156 -23.78 -11.61 -1.53
N GLN A 157 -23.10 -12.67 -2.00
CA GLN A 157 -23.76 -13.60 -2.92
C GLN A 157 -24.86 -14.30 -2.13
N THR A 158 -26.05 -13.72 -2.12
CA THR A 158 -27.24 -14.37 -1.57
C THR A 158 -27.42 -15.66 -2.38
N PRO A 159 -27.34 -16.85 -1.77
CA PRO A 159 -27.91 -18.03 -2.39
C PRO A 159 -29.37 -17.69 -2.76
N ALA A 160 -29.86 -18.23 -3.87
CA ALA A 160 -31.22 -17.96 -4.36
C ALA A 160 -32.24 -17.87 -3.21
N PRO A 161 -33.10 -16.84 -3.18
CA PRO A 161 -33.85 -16.50 -1.99
C PRO A 161 -34.89 -17.58 -1.63
N THR A 162 -34.70 -18.23 -0.47
CA THR A 162 -35.83 -18.50 0.43
C THR A 162 -36.05 -17.22 1.23
N GLY A 163 -37.16 -16.54 0.95
CA GLY A 163 -37.39 -15.15 1.32
C GLY A 163 -37.21 -14.85 2.80
N GLN A 164 -36.37 -13.85 3.08
CA GLN A 164 -36.47 -12.90 4.21
C GLN A 164 -35.41 -11.79 4.04
N THR A 165 -35.84 -10.54 4.21
CA THR A 165 -35.06 -9.31 4.05
C THR A 165 -34.27 -8.95 5.32
N PRO A 166 -32.99 -8.53 5.20
CA PRO A 166 -32.32 -7.79 6.27
C PRO A 166 -31.97 -6.35 5.88
N THR A 167 -32.10 -5.46 6.86
CA THR A 167 -31.86 -4.01 6.84
C THR A 167 -30.39 -3.61 6.78
N GLU A 168 -30.07 -2.68 5.87
CA GLU A 168 -28.74 -2.06 5.66
C GLU A 168 -28.58 -0.78 6.51
N ALA A 169 -27.59 -0.74 7.42
CA ALA A 169 -27.15 0.53 8.03
C ALA A 169 -25.74 0.54 8.66
N SER A 170 -24.93 -0.53 8.53
CA SER A 170 -23.70 -0.68 9.33
C SER A 170 -22.41 -0.21 8.64
N SER A 171 -22.33 -0.28 7.32
CA SER A 171 -21.07 -0.15 6.58
C SER A 171 -20.49 1.28 6.54
N TYR A 172 -21.34 2.31 6.48
CA TYR A 172 -20.90 3.71 6.31
C TYR A 172 -20.14 4.28 7.52
N GLN A 173 -20.39 3.77 8.72
CA GLN A 173 -19.82 4.34 9.94
C GLN A 173 -18.36 3.91 10.18
N TRP A 174 -17.95 2.77 9.62
CA TRP A 174 -16.60 2.23 9.78
C TRP A 174 -15.56 2.98 8.90
N PHE A 175 -15.88 3.24 7.63
CA PHE A 175 -14.97 3.96 6.71
C PHE A 175 -14.63 5.37 7.20
N SER A 176 -15.57 6.04 7.87
CA SER A 176 -15.33 7.37 8.45
C SER A 176 -14.25 7.36 9.54
N LYS A 177 -14.17 6.29 10.34
CA LYS A 177 -13.23 6.19 11.47
C LYS A 177 -11.81 5.88 11.02
N VAL A 178 -11.65 5.08 9.97
CA VAL A 178 -10.34 4.77 9.39
C VAL A 178 -9.71 6.02 8.79
N GLY A 179 -10.50 6.84 8.07
CA GLY A 179 -9.99 8.09 7.48
C GLY A 179 -9.47 9.09 8.53
N HIS A 180 -10.13 9.20 9.69
CA HIS A 180 -9.68 10.07 10.78
C HIS A 180 -8.36 9.59 11.41
N PHE A 181 -8.20 8.28 11.61
CA PHE A 181 -6.98 7.71 12.18
C PHE A 181 -5.72 8.04 11.36
N PHE A 182 -5.83 8.02 10.02
CA PHE A 182 -4.70 8.35 9.16
C PHE A 182 -4.36 9.84 9.14
N LYS A 183 -5.32 10.75 9.31
CA LYS A 183 -5.04 12.20 9.41
C LYS A 183 -4.18 12.52 10.64
N ASP A 184 -4.47 11.87 11.76
CA ASP A 184 -3.74 12.09 13.03
C ASP A 184 -2.32 11.50 12.98
N LEU A 185 -2.12 10.40 12.25
CA LEU A 185 -0.81 9.72 12.14
C LEU A 185 0.21 10.49 11.30
N ILE A 186 -0.23 11.32 10.36
CA ILE A 186 0.64 12.03 9.41
C ILE A 186 0.90 13.49 9.85
N GLY A 187 0.31 13.93 10.97
CA GLY A 187 0.62 15.24 11.56
C GLY A 187 0.33 16.43 10.64
N LEU A 188 -0.68 16.33 9.77
CA LEU A 188 -1.19 17.47 9.00
C LEU A 188 -2.25 18.18 9.85
N SER A 189 -1.82 18.90 10.89
CA SER A 189 -2.68 19.90 11.50
C SER A 189 -2.71 21.11 10.56
N GLU A 190 -3.86 21.40 9.97
CA GLU A 190 -4.11 22.65 9.27
C GLU A 190 -3.78 23.84 10.18
N ASP A 191 -3.14 24.85 9.58
CA ASP A 191 -2.60 26.05 10.21
C ASP A 191 -3.60 26.76 11.15
N GLN A 192 -3.08 27.17 12.31
CA GLN A 192 -3.73 28.14 13.19
C GLN A 192 -3.97 29.47 12.45
N PRO A 193 -5.21 30.01 12.40
CA PRO A 193 -5.43 31.34 11.87
C PRO A 193 -4.86 32.39 12.84
N LEU A 194 -3.93 33.20 12.32
CA LEU A 194 -3.42 34.42 12.94
C LEU A 194 -4.58 35.35 13.31
N LEU A 195 -4.86 35.49 14.60
CA LEU A 195 -5.65 36.61 15.10
C LEU A 195 -4.74 37.84 15.21
N HIS A 196 -4.83 38.72 14.21
CA HIS A 196 -4.53 40.13 14.38
C HIS A 196 -5.53 40.71 15.39
N THR A 197 -5.05 41.12 16.56
CA THR A 197 -5.76 42.07 17.41
C THR A 197 -4.97 43.37 17.40
N VAL A 198 -5.56 44.36 16.74
CA VAL A 198 -5.21 45.79 16.86
C VAL A 198 -5.59 46.23 18.27
N TYR A 199 -4.63 46.76 19.03
CA TYR A 199 -4.68 48.03 19.75
C TYR A 199 -3.26 48.44 20.13
#